data_AF-A0A9E5LHL7-F1
#
_entry.id   AF-A0A9E5LHL7-F1
#
_cell.length_a   1.000
_cell.length_b   1.000
_cell.length_c   1.000
_cell.angle_alpha   90.00
_cell.angle_beta   90.00
_cell.angle_gamma   90.00
#
_symmetry.space_group_name_H-M   'P 1'
#
loop_
_entity.id
_entity.type
_entity.pdbx_description
1 polymer ?
#
loop_
_entity_poly.entity_id
_entity_poly.type
_entity_poly.pdbx_seq_one_letter_code
_entity_poly.pdbx_strand_id
1 'polypeptide(L)'
;MDNAPVKGWNYAPSVPIQVSPIFTWPWKPYEIIKWIWNSWFLITEKLIIVGLAFCSFYWFQPPLSDMKALSIDWVLVLYLRNMALMITVAGALHLYFYTFSKQGQALKYDKRPLMKNGKQFTLGGQIRDNMFWTLGSGVTIWTAYEVLMFWAMANGYAPVLSWANNPIW
;
A
#
# COMPACT_ATOMS: atom_id res chain seq x y z
N MET A 1 25.41 20.66 -16.64
CA MET A 1 25.01 19.49 -17.44
C MET A 1 23.54 19.68 -17.76
N ASP A 2 23.19 19.70 -19.03
CA ASP A 2 21.81 19.95 -19.48
C ASP A 2 20.84 18.97 -18.82
N ASN A 3 19.82 19.50 -18.15
CA ASN A 3 18.75 18.73 -17.50
C ASN A 3 17.81 18.03 -18.51
N ALA A 4 18.29 17.74 -19.72
CA ALA A 4 17.50 17.08 -20.75
C ALA A 4 17.33 15.60 -20.35
N PRO A 5 16.10 15.12 -20.15
CA PRO A 5 15.89 13.72 -19.78
C PRO A 5 16.36 12.78 -20.90
N VAL A 6 16.91 11.63 -20.49
CA VAL A 6 17.35 10.57 -21.41
C VAL A 6 16.21 10.22 -22.37
N LYS A 7 16.51 9.97 -23.65
CA LYS A 7 15.52 9.63 -24.68
C LYS A 7 14.56 8.54 -24.18
N GLY A 8 13.27 8.85 -24.14
CA GLY A 8 12.20 7.96 -23.66
C GLY A 8 11.74 8.22 -22.23
N TRP A 9 12.51 8.94 -21.42
CA TRP A 9 12.16 9.31 -20.05
C TRP A 9 11.59 10.72 -19.96
N ASN A 10 10.74 10.94 -18.98
CA ASN A 10 10.15 12.25 -18.70
C ASN A 10 10.85 13.00 -17.55
N TYR A 11 11.62 12.28 -16.75
CA TYR A 11 12.36 12.81 -15.62
C TYR A 11 13.77 12.21 -15.58
N ALA A 12 14.76 13.06 -15.37
CA ALA A 12 16.13 12.66 -15.05
C ALA A 12 16.49 13.26 -13.69
N PRO A 13 16.76 12.43 -12.66
CA PRO A 13 17.19 12.94 -11.37
C PRO A 13 18.58 13.57 -11.47
N SER A 14 18.87 14.51 -10.58
CA SER A 14 20.23 14.99 -10.37
C SER A 14 21.13 13.82 -9.94
N VAL A 15 22.22 13.62 -10.67
CA VAL A 15 23.24 12.61 -10.36
C VAL A 15 24.45 13.26 -9.68
N PRO A 16 25.13 12.55 -8.76
CA PRO A 16 24.83 11.20 -8.29
C PRO A 16 23.59 11.16 -7.38
N ILE A 17 22.87 10.03 -7.45
CA ILE A 17 21.72 9.78 -6.56
C ILE A 17 22.24 9.78 -5.12
N GLN A 18 21.67 10.66 -4.30
CA GLN A 18 22.04 10.75 -2.89
C GLN A 18 21.41 9.59 -2.12
N VAL A 19 22.19 8.97 -1.24
CA VAL A 19 21.71 7.94 -0.32
C VAL A 19 21.13 8.56 0.94
N SER A 20 20.32 7.80 1.69
CA SER A 20 19.83 8.26 3.00
C SER A 20 21.02 8.63 3.92
N PRO A 21 20.94 9.73 4.68
CA PRO A 21 22.01 10.16 5.58
C PRO A 21 22.37 9.10 6.64
N ILE A 22 21.46 8.16 6.92
CA ILE A 22 21.71 7.00 7.80
C ILE A 22 22.84 6.12 7.26
N PHE A 23 22.99 6.03 5.94
CA PHE A 23 24.02 5.23 5.28
C PHE A 23 25.27 6.04 4.91
N THR A 24 25.38 7.29 5.39
CA THR A 24 26.55 8.13 5.14
C THR A 24 27.48 8.14 6.33
N TRP A 25 28.76 7.92 6.08
CA TRP A 25 29.82 8.10 7.08
C TRP A 25 30.63 9.37 6.75
N PRO A 26 31.00 10.20 7.74
CA PRO A 26 30.64 10.12 9.16
C PRO A 26 29.17 10.44 9.40
N TRP A 27 28.61 9.90 10.48
CA TRP A 27 27.22 10.16 10.85
C TRP A 27 27.01 11.65 11.12
N LYS A 28 25.93 12.19 10.55
CA LYS A 28 25.50 13.58 10.74
C LYS A 28 24.15 13.58 11.46
N PRO A 29 24.12 13.58 12.81
CA PRO A 29 22.89 13.39 13.59
C PRO A 29 21.76 14.34 13.20
N TYR A 30 22.10 15.61 12.96
CA TYR A 30 21.13 16.61 12.51
C TYR A 30 20.45 16.23 11.18
N GLU A 31 21.23 15.80 10.18
CA GLU A 31 20.68 15.38 8.89
C GLU A 31 19.84 14.10 9.00
N ILE A 32 20.23 13.18 9.88
CA ILE A 32 19.46 11.96 10.16
C ILE A 32 18.11 12.32 10.80
N ILE A 33 18.10 13.16 11.84
CA ILE A 33 16.87 13.59 12.52
C ILE A 33 15.96 14.35 11.54
N LYS A 34 16.52 15.29 10.77
CA LYS A 34 15.79 16.05 9.75
C LYS A 34 15.19 15.13 8.69
N TRP A 35 15.94 14.12 8.24
CA TRP A 35 15.46 13.12 7.28
C TRP A 35 14.32 12.28 7.84
N ILE A 36 14.42 11.80 9.09
CA ILE A 36 13.34 11.07 9.76
C ILE A 36 12.11 11.95 9.89
N TRP A 37 12.27 13.19 10.35
CA TRP A 37 11.18 14.13 10.56
C TRP A 37 10.39 14.38 9.27
N ASN A 38 11.09 14.74 8.19
CA ASN A 38 10.50 14.99 6.88
C ASN A 38 9.88 13.72 6.25
N SER A 39 10.35 12.54 6.65
CA SER A 39 9.83 11.26 6.15
C SER A 39 8.58 10.77 6.86
N TRP A 40 8.25 11.28 8.06
CA TRP A 40 7.19 10.73 8.92
C TRP A 40 6.12 11.73 9.36
N PHE A 41 6.48 12.98 9.64
CA PHE A 41 5.60 13.89 10.41
C PHE A 41 4.82 14.92 9.59
N LEU A 42 5.13 15.11 8.31
CA LEU A 42 4.24 15.82 7.39
C LEU A 42 3.09 14.88 6.97
N ILE A 43 1.99 15.40 6.40
CA ILE A 43 0.94 14.56 5.75
C ILE A 43 1.60 13.80 4.59
N THR A 44 2.22 12.70 4.95
CA THR A 44 2.91 11.78 4.07
C THR A 44 1.99 10.61 3.81
N GLU A 45 2.23 9.90 2.72
CA GLU A 45 1.59 8.63 2.40
C GLU A 45 1.50 7.69 3.61
N LYS A 46 2.53 7.69 4.47
CA LYS A 46 2.59 6.87 5.69
C LYS A 46 1.50 7.22 6.70
N LEU A 47 1.25 8.51 6.96
CA LEU A 47 0.20 8.91 7.90
C LEU A 47 -1.19 8.56 7.36
N ILE A 48 -1.38 8.63 6.03
CA ILE A 48 -2.62 8.18 5.39
C ILE A 48 -2.81 6.67 5.61
N ILE A 49 -1.76 5.87 5.39
CA ILE A 49 -1.78 4.41 5.63
C ILE A 49 -2.07 4.10 7.10
N VAL A 50 -1.42 4.80 8.04
CA VAL A 50 -1.66 4.63 9.48
C VAL A 50 -3.09 4.99 9.86
N GLY A 51 -3.60 6.11 9.32
CA GLY A 51 -5.00 6.49 9.48
C GLY A 51 -5.95 5.41 8.99
N LEU A 52 -5.75 4.91 7.76
CA LEU A 52 -6.54 3.81 7.20
C LEU A 52 -6.43 2.53 8.04
N ALA A 53 -5.25 2.22 8.58
CA ALA A 53 -5.06 1.07 9.46
C ALA A 53 -5.88 1.21 10.76
N PHE A 54 -5.86 2.37 11.41
CA PHE A 54 -6.71 2.62 12.58
C PHE A 54 -8.20 2.57 12.23
N CYS A 55 -8.61 3.18 11.12
CA CYS A 55 -9.99 3.13 10.65
C CYS A 55 -10.45 1.68 10.41
N SER A 56 -9.61 0.91 9.71
CA SER A 56 -9.83 -0.52 9.43
C SER A 56 -9.96 -1.33 10.71
N PHE A 57 -9.04 -1.12 11.66
CA PHE A 57 -8.98 -1.83 12.92
C PHE A 57 -10.17 -1.50 13.85
N TYR A 58 -10.48 -0.21 14.06
CA TYR A 58 -11.50 0.16 15.04
C TYR A 58 -12.94 -0.07 14.55
N TRP A 59 -13.20 0.07 13.24
CA TRP A 59 -14.57 0.00 12.72
C TRP A 59 -14.90 -1.28 11.96
N PHE A 60 -13.90 -1.98 11.41
CA PHE A 60 -14.15 -3.08 10.48
C PHE A 60 -13.46 -4.40 10.89
N GLN A 61 -12.66 -4.41 11.95
CA GLN A 61 -12.05 -5.63 12.47
C GLN A 61 -13.02 -6.28 13.48
N PRO A 62 -13.49 -7.51 13.23
CA PRO A 62 -14.28 -8.23 14.21
C PRO A 62 -13.44 -8.57 15.47
N PRO A 63 -14.08 -8.75 16.64
CA PRO A 63 -13.39 -9.14 17.86
C PRO A 63 -12.63 -10.48 17.69
N LEU A 64 -11.44 -10.58 18.29
CA LEU A 64 -10.64 -11.81 18.23
C LEU A 64 -11.35 -13.02 18.88
N SER A 65 -12.26 -12.78 19.83
CA SER A 65 -13.09 -13.83 20.44
C SER A 65 -13.91 -14.60 19.42
N ASP A 66 -14.41 -13.89 18.40
CA ASP A 66 -15.35 -14.44 17.40
C ASP A 66 -14.60 -15.26 16.34
N MET A 67 -13.28 -15.08 16.27
CA MET A 67 -12.39 -15.71 15.29
C MET A 67 -11.84 -17.07 15.75
N LYS A 68 -12.25 -17.56 16.93
CA LYS A 68 -11.86 -18.90 17.41
C LYS A 68 -12.40 -20.02 16.52
N ALA A 69 -13.67 -19.92 16.15
CA ALA A 69 -14.31 -20.82 15.20
C ALA A 69 -14.32 -20.17 13.81
N LEU A 70 -13.96 -20.93 12.78
CA LEU A 70 -14.12 -20.48 11.41
C LEU A 70 -15.61 -20.36 11.11
N SER A 71 -16.07 -19.15 10.80
CA SER A 71 -17.42 -18.89 10.34
C SER A 71 -17.39 -17.97 9.12
N ILE A 72 -18.36 -18.15 8.23
CA ILE A 72 -18.48 -17.34 7.02
C ILE A 72 -18.72 -15.87 7.37
N ASP A 73 -19.41 -15.59 8.50
CA ASP A 73 -19.82 -14.25 8.89
C ASP A 73 -18.63 -13.29 9.03
N TRP A 74 -17.65 -13.63 9.87
CA TRP A 74 -16.49 -12.74 10.08
C TRP A 74 -15.50 -12.79 8.91
N VAL A 75 -15.38 -13.94 8.23
CA VAL A 75 -14.56 -14.07 7.01
C VAL A 75 -15.08 -13.15 5.91
N LEU A 76 -16.40 -13.09 5.73
CA LEU A 76 -17.04 -12.23 4.75
C LEU A 76 -16.85 -10.75 5.09
N VAL A 77 -16.92 -10.37 6.37
CA VAL A 77 -16.61 -9.00 6.82
C VAL A 77 -15.19 -8.60 6.43
N LEU A 78 -14.19 -9.46 6.72
CA LEU A 78 -12.80 -9.20 6.32
C LEU A 78 -12.64 -9.08 4.80
N TYR A 79 -13.28 -10.00 4.05
CA TYR A 79 -13.22 -9.99 2.59
C TYR A 79 -13.81 -8.70 2.00
N LEU A 80 -15.01 -8.30 2.45
CA LEU A 80 -15.69 -7.10 1.98
C LEU A 80 -14.91 -5.83 2.35
N ARG A 81 -14.33 -5.79 3.54
CA ARG A 81 -13.44 -4.69 3.97
C ARG A 81 -12.23 -4.58 3.05
N ASN A 82 -11.55 -5.68 2.77
CA ASN A 82 -10.36 -5.69 1.90
C ASN A 82 -10.71 -5.28 0.46
N MET A 83 -11.84 -5.78 -0.04
CA MET A 83 -12.40 -5.36 -1.33
C MET A 83 -12.67 -3.85 -1.36
N ALA A 84 -13.36 -3.33 -0.33
CA ALA A 84 -13.67 -1.90 -0.23
C ALA A 84 -12.40 -1.05 -0.16
N LEU A 85 -11.38 -1.46 0.60
CA LEU A 85 -10.10 -0.77 0.67
C LEU A 85 -9.41 -0.74 -0.69
N MET A 86 -9.32 -1.88 -1.38
CA MET A 86 -8.66 -1.94 -2.70
C MET A 86 -9.41 -1.14 -3.76
N ILE A 87 -10.73 -1.27 -3.83
CA ILE A 87 -11.55 -0.51 -4.77
C ILE A 87 -11.44 1.00 -4.49
N THR A 88 -11.52 1.40 -3.22
CA THR A 88 -11.49 2.81 -2.84
C THR A 88 -10.12 3.42 -3.09
N VAL A 89 -9.05 2.85 -2.54
CA VAL A 89 -7.71 3.44 -2.60
C VAL A 89 -7.16 3.35 -4.01
N ALA A 90 -7.07 2.13 -4.57
CA ALA A 90 -6.50 1.96 -5.91
C ALA A 90 -7.41 2.57 -6.98
N GLY A 91 -8.74 2.46 -6.84
CA GLY A 91 -9.69 3.06 -7.77
C GLY A 91 -9.65 4.59 -7.73
N ALA A 92 -9.63 5.23 -6.56
CA ALA A 92 -9.53 6.68 -6.46
C ALA A 92 -8.22 7.21 -7.07
N LEU A 93 -7.09 6.56 -6.76
CA LEU A 93 -5.80 6.91 -7.37
C LEU A 93 -5.82 6.71 -8.90
N HIS A 94 -6.40 5.60 -9.37
CA HIS A 94 -6.51 5.34 -10.80
C HIS A 94 -7.37 6.39 -11.51
N LEU A 95 -8.54 6.73 -10.95
CA LEU A 95 -9.42 7.77 -11.47
C LEU A 95 -8.71 9.12 -11.49
N TYR A 96 -8.03 9.49 -10.41
CA TYR A 96 -7.30 10.75 -10.30
C TYR A 96 -6.19 10.89 -11.34
N PHE A 97 -5.34 9.86 -11.48
CA PHE A 97 -4.17 9.90 -12.36
C PHE A 97 -4.49 9.66 -13.83
N TYR A 98 -5.42 8.75 -14.15
CA TYR A 98 -5.60 8.28 -15.52
C TYR A 98 -6.92 8.73 -16.15
N THR A 99 -8.02 8.72 -15.39
CA THR A 99 -9.32 9.13 -15.94
C THR A 99 -9.43 10.65 -15.99
N PHE A 100 -9.16 11.31 -14.86
CA PHE A 100 -9.22 12.77 -14.75
C PHE A 100 -7.90 13.45 -15.12
N SER A 101 -6.81 12.69 -15.25
CA SER A 101 -5.47 13.19 -15.59
C SER A 101 -5.06 14.43 -14.79
N LYS A 102 -5.44 14.49 -13.50
CA LYS A 102 -5.29 15.70 -12.66
C LYS A 102 -3.85 16.14 -12.47
N GLN A 103 -2.90 15.20 -12.53
CA GLN A 103 -1.46 15.44 -12.46
C GLN A 103 -0.79 15.54 -13.85
N GLY A 104 -1.51 15.24 -14.93
CA GLY A 104 -0.95 15.20 -16.28
C GLY A 104 0.27 14.28 -16.38
N GLN A 105 1.39 14.81 -16.88
CA GLN A 105 2.67 14.10 -16.94
C GLN A 105 3.64 14.51 -15.81
N ALA A 106 3.22 15.36 -14.87
CA ALA A 106 4.09 15.75 -13.76
C ALA A 106 4.45 14.51 -12.92
N LEU A 107 5.71 14.38 -12.52
CA LEU A 107 6.27 13.25 -11.75
C LEU A 107 6.15 11.86 -12.41
N LYS A 108 5.60 11.76 -13.61
CA LYS A 108 5.51 10.48 -14.33
C LYS A 108 6.86 10.17 -14.95
N TYR A 109 7.43 8.99 -14.70
CA TYR A 109 8.73 8.60 -15.28
C TYR A 109 8.64 8.24 -16.77
N ASP A 110 7.64 7.44 -17.14
CA ASP A 110 7.39 6.97 -18.50
C ASP A 110 6.20 7.71 -19.12
N LYS A 111 6.38 8.29 -20.30
CA LYS A 111 5.34 9.08 -20.99
C LYS A 111 4.23 8.20 -21.58
N ARG A 112 4.47 6.90 -21.81
CA ARG A 112 3.54 6.01 -22.50
C ARG A 112 2.18 5.94 -21.79
N PRO A 113 1.05 6.01 -22.53
CA PRO A 113 -0.27 5.83 -21.94
C PRO A 113 -0.49 4.38 -21.51
N LEU A 114 -1.46 4.16 -20.63
CA LEU A 114 -1.90 2.80 -20.29
C LEU A 114 -2.38 2.06 -21.55
N MET A 115 -2.02 0.78 -21.63
CA MET A 115 -2.38 -0.03 -22.78
C MET A 115 -3.85 -0.47 -22.68
N LYS A 116 -4.68 0.11 -23.53
CA LYS A 116 -6.12 -0.20 -23.58
C LYS A 116 -6.39 -1.57 -24.19
N ASN A 117 -5.64 -1.93 -25.24
CA ASN A 117 -5.76 -3.20 -25.94
C ASN A 117 -4.39 -3.88 -26.06
N GLY A 118 -4.31 -5.19 -25.81
CA GLY A 118 -3.08 -5.95 -26.04
C GLY A 118 -3.24 -7.44 -25.77
N LYS A 119 -2.65 -8.27 -26.64
CA LYS A 119 -2.67 -9.75 -26.52
C LYS A 119 -1.94 -10.27 -25.28
N GLN A 120 -1.11 -9.45 -24.65
CA GLN A 120 -0.43 -9.78 -23.39
C GLN A 120 -1.37 -9.76 -22.18
N PHE A 121 -2.57 -9.17 -22.30
CA PHE A 121 -3.56 -9.09 -21.23
C PHE A 121 -4.64 -10.16 -21.40
N THR A 122 -4.95 -10.88 -20.33
CA THR A 122 -5.91 -11.99 -20.29
C THR A 122 -7.35 -11.57 -20.65
N LEU A 123 -7.74 -10.35 -20.29
CA LEU A 123 -9.04 -9.70 -20.57
C LEU A 123 -8.90 -8.61 -21.64
N GLY A 124 -7.82 -8.66 -22.42
CA GLY A 124 -7.58 -7.81 -23.57
C GLY A 124 -7.19 -6.38 -23.27
N GLY A 125 -7.10 -5.96 -22.01
CA GLY A 125 -6.71 -4.59 -21.64
C GLY A 125 -6.18 -4.48 -20.22
N GLN A 126 -5.18 -3.59 -20.01
CA GLN A 126 -4.42 -3.50 -18.77
C GLN A 126 -5.29 -3.20 -17.53
N ILE A 127 -6.27 -2.30 -17.66
CA ILE A 127 -7.10 -1.90 -16.53
C ILE A 127 -7.99 -3.06 -16.07
N ARG A 128 -8.62 -3.76 -17.04
CA ARG A 128 -9.51 -4.89 -16.75
C ARG A 128 -8.75 -6.04 -16.11
N ASP A 129 -7.58 -6.37 -16.64
CA ASP A 129 -6.67 -7.37 -16.07
C ASP A 129 -6.29 -7.02 -14.65
N ASN A 130 -5.79 -5.80 -14.44
CA ASN A 130 -5.34 -5.37 -13.13
C ASN A 130 -6.49 -5.42 -12.12
N MET A 131 -7.68 -4.96 -12.50
CA MET A 131 -8.85 -5.02 -11.62
C MET A 131 -9.24 -6.48 -11.32
N PHE A 132 -9.36 -7.33 -12.33
CA PHE A 132 -9.79 -8.72 -12.15
C PHE A 132 -8.80 -9.52 -11.31
N TRP A 133 -7.51 -9.47 -11.62
CA TRP A 133 -6.50 -10.22 -10.88
C TRP A 133 -6.28 -9.64 -9.48
N THR A 134 -6.27 -8.32 -9.32
CA THR A 134 -6.08 -7.73 -7.99
C THR A 134 -7.27 -8.01 -7.07
N LEU A 135 -8.50 -7.77 -7.55
CA LEU A 135 -9.70 -7.95 -6.72
C LEU A 135 -10.09 -9.41 -6.58
N GLY A 136 -9.93 -10.21 -7.64
CA GLY A 136 -10.28 -11.63 -7.64
C GLY A 136 -9.25 -12.47 -6.89
N SER A 137 -7.99 -12.47 -7.33
CA SER A 137 -6.97 -13.32 -6.71
C SER A 137 -6.22 -12.63 -5.57
N GLY A 138 -5.80 -11.37 -5.75
CA GLY A 138 -5.02 -10.64 -4.76
C GLY A 138 -5.76 -10.48 -3.43
N VAL A 139 -6.98 -9.94 -3.46
CA VAL A 139 -7.80 -9.75 -2.25
C VAL A 139 -8.18 -11.10 -1.62
N THR A 140 -8.46 -12.12 -2.42
CA THR A 140 -8.77 -13.47 -1.90
C THR A 140 -7.58 -14.06 -1.14
N ILE A 141 -6.37 -14.00 -1.72
CA ILE A 141 -5.16 -14.52 -1.08
C ILE A 141 -4.83 -13.72 0.19
N TRP A 142 -4.92 -12.38 0.13
CA TRP A 142 -4.72 -11.52 1.30
C TRP A 142 -5.71 -11.85 2.42
N THR A 143 -6.99 -11.99 2.10
CA THR A 143 -8.02 -12.33 3.08
C THR A 143 -7.80 -13.72 3.66
N ALA A 144 -7.44 -14.71 2.84
CA ALA A 144 -7.15 -16.06 3.32
C ALA A 144 -5.98 -16.06 4.32
N TYR A 145 -4.93 -15.29 4.03
CA TYR A 145 -3.81 -15.11 4.97
C TYR A 145 -4.27 -14.48 6.29
N GLU A 146 -5.08 -13.41 6.23
CA GLU A 146 -5.62 -12.78 7.45
C GLU A 146 -6.51 -13.72 8.25
N VAL A 147 -7.40 -14.46 7.59
CA VAL A 147 -8.28 -15.45 8.23
C VAL A 147 -7.46 -16.48 8.99
N LEU A 148 -6.43 -17.05 8.35
CA LEU A 148 -5.56 -18.03 9.00
C LEU A 148 -4.78 -17.42 10.16
N MET A 149 -4.25 -16.21 9.97
CA MET A 149 -3.48 -15.49 11.00
C MET A 149 -4.34 -15.18 12.23
N PHE A 150 -5.53 -14.60 12.03
CA PHE A 150 -6.44 -14.26 13.13
C PHE A 150 -7.02 -15.49 13.82
N TRP A 151 -7.36 -16.53 13.07
CA TRP A 151 -7.79 -17.80 13.63
C TRP A 151 -6.68 -18.44 14.49
N ALA A 152 -5.44 -18.42 14.01
CA ALA A 152 -4.29 -18.90 14.77
C ALA A 152 -4.07 -18.10 16.06
N MET A 153 -4.17 -16.78 15.99
CA MET A 153 -4.07 -15.90 17.16
C MET A 153 -5.21 -16.13 18.17
N ALA A 154 -6.45 -16.31 17.69
CA ALA A 154 -7.61 -16.55 18.55
C ALA A 154 -7.55 -17.90 19.29
N ASN A 155 -6.93 -18.90 18.68
CA ASN A 155 -6.74 -20.23 19.25
C ASN A 155 -5.42 -20.39 20.02
N GLY A 156 -4.59 -19.35 20.09
CA GLY A 156 -3.31 -19.39 20.80
C GLY A 156 -2.19 -20.14 20.06
N TYR A 157 -2.37 -20.46 18.77
CA TYR A 157 -1.29 -20.99 17.92
C TYR A 157 -0.29 -19.91 17.49
N ALA A 158 -0.71 -18.65 17.51
CA ALA A 158 0.14 -17.49 17.25
C ALA A 158 0.03 -16.48 18.41
N PRO A 159 1.13 -15.77 18.75
CA PRO A 159 1.13 -14.81 19.84
C PRO A 159 0.29 -13.57 19.51
N VAL A 160 -0.40 -13.04 20.53
CA VAL A 160 -1.10 -11.76 20.47
C VAL A 160 -0.33 -10.76 21.32
N LEU A 161 0.14 -9.67 20.70
CA LEU A 161 0.83 -8.60 21.42
C LEU A 161 -0.20 -7.69 22.08
N SER A 162 -0.04 -7.47 23.38
CA SER A 162 -0.78 -6.46 24.12
C SER A 162 0.19 -5.49 24.75
N TRP A 163 -0.23 -4.23 24.86
CA TRP A 163 0.55 -3.17 25.53
C TRP A 163 0.81 -3.49 26.99
N ALA A 164 -0.14 -4.17 27.66
CA ALA A 164 0.02 -4.59 29.05
C ALA A 164 1.14 -5.63 29.22
N ASN A 165 1.27 -6.56 28.26
CA ASN A 165 2.29 -7.61 28.31
C ASN A 165 3.64 -7.14 27.74
N ASN A 166 3.67 -6.03 27.01
CA ASN A 166 4.87 -5.48 26.35
C ASN A 166 4.96 -3.96 26.59
N PRO A 167 5.21 -3.51 27.83
CA PRO A 167 5.21 -2.09 28.19
C PRO A 167 6.41 -1.31 27.63
N ILE A 168 7.45 -2.01 27.18
CA ILE A 168 8.63 -1.44 26.52
C ILE A 168 8.57 -1.91 25.06
N TRP A 169 8.44 -0.94 24.16
CA TRP A 169 8.37 -1.12 22.71
C TRP A 169 9.74 -0.83 22.07
#